data_AF-A0A7C8YU26-F1
#
_entry.id   AF-A0A7C8YU26-F1
#
_cell.length_a   1.000
_cell.length_b   1.000
_cell.length_c   1.000
_cell.angle_alpha   90.00
_cell.angle_beta   90.00
_cell.angle_gamma   90.00
#
_symmetry.space_group_name_H-M   'P 1'
#
loop_
_entity.id
_entity.type
_entity.pdbx_description
1 polymer ?
#
loop_
_entity_poly.entity_id
_entity_poly.type
_entity_poly.pdbx_seq_one_letter_code
_entity_poly.pdbx_strand_id
1 'polypeptide(L)'
;AIDSADAHSISRYFPHTYGQPLAHFLRATAKVPDAQIITEHPAIRVGVVFSGRQSPGGHNVIWGLYNALKIHNKDNVLLGFLGGTEGLFAQKTLEITDEILSTYKNQGGYDLLGRTKDQIRTTEQVNAA
;
A
#
# COMPACT_ATOMS: atom_id res chain seq x y z
N ALA A 1 -17.28 16.05 5.91
CA ALA A 1 -17.79 16.60 4.64
C ALA A 1 -16.69 17.48 4.06
N ILE A 2 -16.37 17.34 2.78
CA ILE A 2 -15.46 18.26 2.09
C ILE A 2 -16.14 19.63 2.09
N ASP A 3 -15.42 20.69 2.47
CA ASP A 3 -15.95 22.05 2.33
C ASP A 3 -16.26 22.28 0.84
N SER A 4 -17.50 22.65 0.53
CA SER A 4 -17.94 22.93 -0.84
C SER A 4 -17.07 23.99 -1.53
N ALA A 5 -16.40 24.85 -0.77
CA ALA A 5 -15.48 25.85 -1.29
C ALA A 5 -14.23 25.24 -1.98
N ASP A 6 -13.74 24.09 -1.50
CA ASP A 6 -12.49 23.48 -2.01
C ASP A 6 -12.73 22.46 -3.12
N ALA A 7 -13.97 22.03 -3.34
CA ALA A 7 -14.32 21.00 -4.33
C ALA A 7 -13.82 21.35 -5.74
N HIS A 8 -13.92 22.62 -6.15
CA HIS A 8 -13.45 23.09 -7.45
C HIS A 8 -11.92 23.08 -7.56
N SER A 9 -11.21 23.45 -6.50
CA SER A 9 -9.75 23.42 -6.45
C SER A 9 -9.22 21.98 -6.50
N ILE A 10 -9.81 21.08 -5.71
CA ILE A 10 -9.39 19.67 -5.64
C ILE A 10 -9.62 18.97 -6.99
N SER A 11 -10.76 19.18 -7.63
CA SER A 11 -11.04 18.55 -8.94
C SER A 11 -10.05 19.01 -10.03
N ARG A 12 -9.59 20.27 -9.96
CA ARG A 12 -8.55 20.79 -10.85
C ARG A 12 -7.18 20.16 -10.60
N TYR A 13 -6.80 19.92 -9.35
CA TYR A 13 -5.51 19.29 -9.00
C TYR A 13 -5.49 17.78 -9.25
N PHE A 14 -6.64 17.10 -9.15
CA PHE A 14 -6.77 15.65 -9.26
C PHE A 14 -7.74 15.22 -10.38
N PRO A 15 -7.51 15.65 -11.64
CA PRO A 15 -8.48 15.46 -12.72
C PRO A 15 -8.74 13.98 -13.06
N HIS A 16 -7.83 13.08 -12.72
CA HIS A 16 -7.92 11.65 -13.03
C HIS A 16 -8.50 10.79 -11.91
N THR A 17 -8.64 11.33 -10.69
CA THR A 17 -9.06 10.54 -9.51
C THR A 17 -10.17 11.19 -8.70
N TYR A 18 -10.48 12.47 -8.94
CA TYR A 18 -11.57 13.14 -8.24
C TYR A 18 -12.93 12.49 -8.57
N GLY A 19 -13.73 12.23 -7.53
CA GLY A 19 -15.10 11.73 -7.68
C GLY A 19 -15.22 10.25 -8.06
N GLN A 20 -14.16 9.45 -7.93
CA GLN A 20 -14.25 8.00 -8.14
C GLN A 20 -15.27 7.34 -7.19
N PRO A 21 -15.99 6.29 -7.65
CA PRO A 21 -17.02 5.64 -6.85
C PRO A 21 -16.42 4.88 -5.66
N LEU A 22 -17.23 4.69 -4.61
CA LEU A 22 -16.85 3.83 -3.48
C LEU A 22 -16.81 2.36 -3.90
N ALA A 23 -15.74 1.67 -3.52
CA ALA A 23 -15.62 0.23 -3.69
C ALA A 23 -16.34 -0.51 -2.55
N HIS A 24 -17.13 -1.53 -2.91
CA HIS A 24 -17.83 -2.38 -1.96
C HIS A 24 -17.47 -3.84 -2.18
N PHE A 25 -17.02 -4.51 -1.12
CA PHE A 25 -16.77 -5.95 -1.16
C PHE A 25 -18.07 -6.70 -0.84
N LEU A 26 -18.49 -7.54 -1.78
CA LEU A 26 -19.69 -8.36 -1.66
C LEU A 26 -19.30 -9.83 -1.62
N ARG A 27 -20.13 -10.66 -1.00
CA ARG A 27 -19.97 -12.11 -1.11
C ARG A 27 -20.13 -12.52 -2.57
N ALA A 28 -19.38 -13.52 -3.02
CA ALA A 28 -19.48 -14.03 -4.40
C ALA A 28 -20.90 -14.51 -4.78
N THR A 29 -21.74 -14.85 -3.80
CA THR A 29 -23.14 -15.24 -4.01
C THR A 29 -24.11 -14.07 -4.14
N ALA A 30 -23.66 -12.83 -3.91
CA ALA A 30 -24.50 -11.65 -4.00
C ALA A 30 -24.85 -11.33 -5.46
N LYS A 31 -26.14 -11.14 -5.74
CA LYS A 31 -26.62 -10.77 -7.08
C LYS A 31 -26.81 -9.26 -7.12
N VAL A 32 -25.71 -8.54 -7.30
CA VAL A 32 -25.72 -7.08 -7.46
C VAL A 32 -25.33 -6.74 -8.90
N PRO A 33 -26.10 -5.91 -9.62
CA PRO A 33 -25.74 -5.43 -10.95
C PRO A 33 -24.34 -4.81 -10.95
N ASP A 34 -23.58 -5.03 -12.01
CA ASP A 34 -22.21 -4.51 -12.21
C ASP A 34 -21.14 -5.01 -11.22
N ALA A 35 -21.49 -5.92 -10.29
CA ALA A 35 -20.50 -6.55 -9.42
C ALA A 35 -19.60 -7.50 -10.22
N GLN A 36 -18.29 -7.35 -10.06
CA GLN A 36 -17.30 -8.19 -10.72
C GLN A 36 -16.72 -9.21 -9.74
N ILE A 37 -16.61 -10.46 -10.18
CA ILE A 37 -15.87 -11.50 -9.48
C ILE A 37 -14.47 -11.55 -10.10
N ILE A 38 -13.45 -11.29 -9.29
CA ILE A 38 -12.06 -11.44 -9.71
C ILE A 38 -11.74 -12.93 -9.72
N THR A 39 -11.52 -13.49 -10.91
CA THR A 39 -11.18 -14.91 -11.09
C THR A 39 -9.70 -15.13 -11.41
N GLU A 40 -9.02 -14.08 -11.86
CA GLU A 40 -7.62 -14.13 -12.27
C GLU A 40 -6.72 -13.59 -11.16
N HIS A 41 -5.65 -14.34 -10.87
CA HIS A 41 -4.63 -13.97 -9.90
C HIS A 41 -3.23 -14.14 -10.52
N PRO A 42 -2.86 -13.29 -11.49
CA PRO A 42 -1.53 -13.35 -12.09
C PRO A 42 -0.46 -13.07 -11.02
N ALA A 43 0.77 -13.54 -11.29
CA ALA A 43 1.91 -13.23 -10.43
C ALA A 43 2.20 -11.73 -10.50
N ILE A 44 2.22 -11.06 -9.36
CA ILE A 44 2.46 -9.62 -9.21
C ILE A 44 3.56 -9.35 -8.18
N ARG A 45 4.19 -8.18 -8.33
CA ARG A 45 5.15 -7.64 -7.38
C ARG A 45 4.55 -6.41 -6.73
N VAL A 46 4.57 -6.35 -5.41
CA VAL A 46 4.02 -5.22 -4.63
C VAL A 46 5.14 -4.59 -3.81
N GLY A 47 5.26 -3.27 -3.87
CA GLY A 47 6.15 -2.49 -3.03
C GLY A 47 5.41 -1.92 -1.82
N VAL A 48 6.02 -1.95 -0.63
CA VAL A 48 5.49 -1.35 0.61
C VAL A 48 6.53 -0.47 1.28
N VAL A 49 6.10 0.68 1.77
CA VAL A 49 6.95 1.66 2.47
C VAL A 49 6.23 2.18 3.70
N PHE A 50 6.94 2.30 4.82
CA PHE A 50 6.44 3.04 5.97
C PHE A 50 6.73 4.54 5.80
N SER A 51 5.68 5.36 5.92
CA SER A 51 5.78 6.82 5.83
C SER A 51 5.31 7.48 7.12
N GLY A 52 6.03 8.52 7.56
CA GLY A 52 5.62 9.35 8.68
C GLY A 52 5.92 8.77 10.06
N ARG A 53 5.03 9.02 11.03
CA ARG A 53 5.21 8.60 12.44
C ARG A 53 4.84 7.13 12.62
N GLN A 54 5.59 6.44 13.49
CA GLN A 54 5.27 5.06 13.85
C GLN A 54 3.92 4.97 14.56
N SER A 55 3.20 3.89 14.30
CA SER A 55 1.97 3.52 14.98
C SER A 55 1.98 2.02 15.28
N PRO A 56 1.46 1.57 16.44
CA PRO A 56 1.25 0.15 16.67
C PRO A 56 0.44 -0.49 15.54
N GLY A 57 0.83 -1.70 15.13
CA GLY A 57 0.14 -2.48 14.09
C GLY A 57 0.75 -2.43 12.68
N GLY A 58 1.76 -1.59 12.43
CA GLY A 58 2.39 -1.51 11.09
C GLY A 58 2.93 -2.84 10.58
N HIS A 59 3.59 -3.62 11.43
CA HIS A 59 4.07 -4.96 11.07
C HIS A 59 2.92 -5.92 10.72
N ASN A 60 1.76 -5.78 11.37
CA ASN A 60 0.59 -6.61 11.06
C ASN A 60 -0.05 -6.25 9.72
N VAL A 61 0.08 -5.00 9.26
CA VAL A 61 -0.33 -4.61 7.89
C VAL A 61 0.54 -5.34 6.86
N ILE A 62 1.86 -5.37 7.06
CA ILE A 62 2.78 -6.09 6.16
C ILE A 62 2.51 -7.60 6.21
N TRP A 63 2.31 -8.17 7.39
CA TRP A 63 1.98 -9.58 7.54
C TRP A 63 0.65 -9.95 6.85
N GLY A 64 -0.39 -9.13 7.01
CA GLY A 64 -1.68 -9.32 6.33
C GLY A 64 -1.56 -9.21 4.82
N LEU A 65 -0.82 -8.22 4.32
CA LEU A 65 -0.56 -8.04 2.90
C LEU A 65 0.22 -9.21 2.30
N TYR A 66 1.28 -9.67 2.98
CA TYR A 66 2.06 -10.84 2.56
C TYR A 66 1.18 -12.08 2.44
N ASN A 67 0.39 -12.39 3.48
CA ASN A 67 -0.51 -13.55 3.45
C ASN A 67 -1.53 -13.45 2.31
N ALA A 68 -2.16 -12.28 2.14
CA ALA A 68 -3.16 -12.07 1.08
C ALA A 68 -2.56 -12.28 -0.31
N LEU A 69 -1.34 -11.77 -0.55
CA LEU A 69 -0.63 -11.97 -1.80
C LEU A 69 -0.33 -13.45 -2.04
N LYS A 70 0.23 -14.16 -1.05
CA LYS A 70 0.56 -15.59 -1.18
C LYS A 70 -0.67 -16.48 -1.36
N ILE A 71 -1.80 -16.14 -0.73
CA ILE A 71 -3.08 -16.84 -0.92
C ILE A 71 -3.60 -16.69 -2.35
N HIS A 72 -3.50 -15.48 -2.94
CA HIS A 72 -3.94 -15.26 -4.32
C HIS A 72 -3.03 -15.94 -5.33
N ASN A 73 -1.71 -15.81 -5.17
CA ASN A 73 -0.73 -16.48 -5.99
C ASN A 73 0.59 -16.62 -5.22
N LYS A 74 1.08 -17.85 -5.05
CA LYS A 74 2.32 -18.15 -4.32
C LYS A 74 3.57 -17.47 -4.91
N ASP A 75 3.54 -17.18 -6.22
CA ASP A 75 4.65 -16.56 -6.96
C ASP A 75 4.63 -15.02 -6.80
N ASN A 76 3.65 -14.45 -6.10
CA ASN A 76 3.65 -13.04 -5.75
C ASN A 76 4.83 -12.67 -4.86
N VAL A 77 5.40 -11.49 -5.09
CA VAL A 77 6.55 -10.98 -4.33
C VAL A 77 6.16 -9.69 -3.61
N LEU A 78 6.48 -9.61 -2.32
CA LEU A 78 6.34 -8.38 -1.53
C LEU A 78 7.72 -7.79 -1.24
N LEU A 79 7.94 -6.56 -1.67
CA LEU A 79 9.18 -5.82 -1.49
C LEU A 79 8.95 -4.69 -0.48
N GLY A 80 9.70 -4.68 0.61
CA GLY A 80 9.72 -3.58 1.57
C GLY A 80 10.84 -2.60 1.26
N PHE A 81 10.55 -1.30 1.16
CA PHE A 81 11.56 -0.26 1.00
C PHE A 81 12.19 0.09 2.36
N LEU A 82 13.51 0.00 2.44
CA LEU A 82 14.28 0.18 3.68
C LEU A 82 14.55 1.66 3.96
N GLY A 83 14.16 2.14 5.13
CA GLY A 83 14.35 3.52 5.55
C GLY A 83 13.29 4.46 4.97
N GLY A 84 12.06 4.02 4.76
CA GLY A 84 10.99 4.89 4.28
C GLY A 84 11.23 5.42 2.85
N THR A 85 10.97 6.71 2.63
CA THR A 85 11.07 7.36 1.32
C THR A 85 12.51 7.44 0.80
N GLU A 86 13.52 7.51 1.67
CA GLU A 86 14.92 7.45 1.23
C GLU A 86 15.22 6.11 0.54
N GLY A 87 14.72 5.01 1.11
CA GLY A 87 14.81 3.69 0.51
C GLY A 87 14.07 3.56 -0.81
N LEU A 88 12.92 4.24 -0.92
CA LEU A 88 12.14 4.31 -2.15
C LEU A 88 12.97 4.94 -3.28
N PHE A 89 13.51 6.14 -3.06
CA PHE A 89 14.33 6.83 -4.07
C PHE A 89 15.65 6.11 -4.37
N ALA A 90 16.27 5.50 -3.36
CA ALA A 90 17.50 4.73 -3.52
C ALA A 90 17.28 3.31 -4.07
N GLN A 91 16.02 2.93 -4.35
CA GLN A 91 15.62 1.57 -4.75
C GLN A 91 16.13 0.47 -3.80
N LYS A 92 16.30 0.81 -2.53
CA LYS A 92 16.83 -0.07 -1.49
C LYS A 92 15.68 -0.89 -0.91
N THR A 93 15.57 -2.13 -1.38
CA THR A 93 14.46 -3.04 -1.02
C THR A 93 14.95 -4.29 -0.28
N LEU A 94 14.03 -4.87 0.48
CA LEU A 94 14.14 -6.18 1.11
C LEU A 94 12.92 -7.00 0.68
N GLU A 95 13.14 -8.21 0.15
CA GLU A 95 12.04 -9.14 -0.07
C GLU A 95 11.51 -9.65 1.27
N ILE A 96 10.21 -9.53 1.48
CA ILE A 96 9.56 -9.98 2.71
C ILE A 96 9.33 -11.49 2.63
N THR A 97 9.82 -12.22 3.62
CA THR A 97 9.66 -13.68 3.75
C THR A 97 9.00 -14.07 5.07
N ASP A 98 8.55 -15.31 5.18
CA ASP A 98 7.97 -15.86 6.41
C ASP A 98 8.94 -15.80 7.59
N GLU A 99 10.23 -16.05 7.36
CA GLU A 99 11.26 -16.00 8.40
C GLU A 99 11.40 -14.59 8.97
N ILE A 100 11.46 -13.59 8.10
CA ILE A 100 11.48 -12.18 8.52
C ILE A 100 10.22 -11.86 9.32
N LEU A 101 9.04 -12.20 8.79
CA LEU A 101 7.77 -11.88 9.44
C LEU A 101 7.59 -12.56 10.80
N SER A 102 8.11 -13.76 11.00
CA SER A 102 8.05 -14.47 12.28
C SER A 102 8.69 -13.68 13.42
N THR A 103 9.70 -12.85 13.10
CA THR A 103 10.40 -12.01 14.08
C THR A 103 9.59 -10.77 14.47
N TYR A 104 8.76 -10.22 13.57
CA TYR A 104 8.08 -8.92 13.78
C TYR A 104 6.56 -9.02 13.96
N LYS A 105 5.98 -10.19 13.71
CA LYS A 105 4.54 -10.42 13.84
C LYS A 105 4.04 -10.04 15.24
N ASN A 106 3.01 -9.20 15.28
CA ASN A 106 2.39 -8.65 16.48
C ASN A 106 3.31 -7.77 17.35
N GLN A 107 4.51 -7.42 16.88
CA GLN A 107 5.36 -6.44 17.55
C GLN A 107 4.95 -5.01 17.17
N GLY A 108 5.18 -4.08 18.10
CA GLY A 108 5.06 -2.66 17.83
C GLY A 108 6.22 -2.14 16.97
N GLY A 109 6.21 -0.84 16.67
CA GLY A 109 7.29 -0.21 15.89
C GLY A 109 7.16 -0.44 14.39
N TYR A 110 8.12 0.13 13.65
CA TYR A 110 8.30 0.06 12.18
C TYR A 110 9.71 -0.42 11.81
N ASP A 111 10.42 -1.01 12.77
CA ASP A 111 11.83 -1.40 12.69
C ASP A 111 12.12 -2.51 11.68
N LEU A 112 11.11 -3.27 11.24
CA LEU A 112 11.23 -4.20 10.10
C LEU A 112 11.83 -3.53 8.86
N LEU A 113 11.32 -2.35 8.49
CA LEU A 113 11.75 -1.61 7.30
C LEU A 113 12.40 -0.28 7.66
N GLY A 114 12.24 0.22 8.89
CA GLY A 114 12.56 1.60 9.24
C GLY A 114 11.61 2.61 8.59
N ARG A 115 11.83 3.89 8.90
CA ARG A 115 11.02 5.00 8.40
C ARG A 115 11.84 6.26 8.25
N THR A 116 11.39 7.15 7.38
CA THR A 116 11.84 8.55 7.32
C THR A 116 10.72 9.50 7.72
N LYS A 117 11.07 10.75 8.03
CA LYS A 117 10.10 11.82 8.28
C LYS A 117 9.75 12.60 7.01
N ASP A 118 10.28 12.21 5.85
CA ASP A 118 10.25 13.04 4.66
C ASP A 118 8.92 12.97 3.94
N GLN A 119 8.65 14.03 3.17
CA GLN A 119 7.45 14.17 2.35
C GLN A 119 7.88 14.29 0.89
N ILE A 120 7.13 13.63 0.01
CA ILE A 120 7.25 13.82 -1.44
C ILE A 120 6.48 15.11 -1.78
N ARG A 121 7.19 16.13 -2.27
CA ARG A 121 6.64 17.46 -2.53
C ARG A 121 6.95 17.99 -3.92
N THR A 122 8.08 17.60 -4.50
CA THR A 122 8.50 18.13 -5.81
C THR A 122 8.25 17.12 -6.92
N THR A 123 8.10 17.62 -8.14
CA THR A 123 7.92 16.79 -9.34
C THR A 123 9.10 15.85 -9.54
N GLU A 124 10.31 16.30 -9.23
CA GLU A 124 11.54 15.49 -9.31
C GLU A 124 11.47 14.30 -8.35
N GLN A 125 10.96 14.50 -7.13
CA GLN A 125 10.76 13.40 -6.19
C GLN A 125 9.68 12.43 -6.66
N VAL A 126 8.59 12.93 -7.26
CA VAL A 126 7.55 12.06 -7.84
C VAL A 126 8.11 11.21 -8.98
N ASN A 127 8.97 11.79 -9.83
CA ASN A 127 9.58 11.08 -10.95
C ASN A 127 10.69 10.11 -10.53
N ALA A 128 11.26 10.31 -9.34
CA ALA A 128 12.32 9.45 -8.79
C ALA A 128 11.79 8.26 -7.96
N ALA A 129 10.51 8.29 -7.57
CA ALA A 129 9.81 7.19 -6.89
C ALA A 129 9.31 6.15 -7.89
#